data_AF-A0A7D9E4Z8-F1
#
_entry.id   AF-A0A7D9E4Z8-F1
#
_cell.length_a   1.000
_cell.length_b   1.000
_cell.length_c   1.000
_cell.angle_alpha   90.00
_cell.angle_beta   90.00
_cell.angle_gamma   90.00
#
_symmetry.space_group_name_H-M   'P 1'
#
loop_
_entity.id
_entity.type
_entity.pdbx_description
1 polymer ?
#
loop_
_entity_poly.entity_id
_entity_poly.type
_entity_poly.pdbx_seq_one_letter_code
_entity_poly.pdbx_strand_id
1 'polypeptide(L)'
;MFEKPLQQKHKKIVADKCRNLKKLSLESCSIPLGILRAISRFDELSVLNLCMCRQINKRGLRSIALGCQRITELNLGWTNMTPESIATVVKSFPLLIKLNLSGCRETLRDEGKKAGSCSELLSLNLKD
;
A
#
# COMPACT_ATOMS: atom_id res chain seq x y z
N MET A 1 -14.27 -0.27 -35.36
CA MET A 1 -14.83 0.66 -34.35
C MET A 1 -13.71 1.10 -33.43
N PHE A 2 -13.34 2.37 -33.52
CA PHE A 2 -12.27 2.99 -32.75
C PHE A 2 -12.81 3.48 -31.41
N GLU A 3 -12.55 2.75 -30.32
CA GLU A 3 -12.81 3.27 -28.97
C GLU A 3 -11.48 3.58 -28.23
N LYS A 4 -11.08 4.84 -28.41
CA LYS A 4 -10.38 5.76 -27.48
C LYS A 4 -9.05 5.34 -26.81
N PRO A 5 -7.91 5.71 -27.43
CA PRO A 5 -6.58 5.81 -26.79
C PRO A 5 -6.46 6.91 -25.71
N LEU A 6 -7.52 7.71 -25.48
CA LEU A 6 -7.49 8.91 -24.62
C LEU A 6 -7.57 8.61 -23.11
N GLN A 7 -8.10 7.47 -22.68
CA GLN A 7 -8.15 7.14 -21.24
C GLN A 7 -6.79 6.70 -20.66
N GLN A 8 -5.86 6.21 -21.50
CA GLN A 8 -4.54 5.76 -21.06
C GLN A 8 -3.53 6.90 -20.90
N LYS A 9 -3.69 8.00 -21.67
CA LYS A 9 -2.75 9.14 -21.68
C LYS A 9 -2.83 9.98 -20.41
N HIS A 10 -4.03 10.19 -19.85
CA HIS A 10 -4.21 11.00 -18.64
C HIS A 10 -3.65 10.32 -17.38
N LYS A 11 -3.78 9.00 -17.24
CA LYS A 11 -3.23 8.24 -16.10
C LYS A 11 -1.70 8.27 -16.02
N LYS A 12 -1.00 8.39 -17.16
CA LYS A 12 0.47 8.45 -17.21
C LYS A 12 1.02 9.84 -16.88
N ILE A 13 0.28 10.91 -17.25
CA ILE A 13 0.71 12.30 -17.05
C ILE A 13 0.58 12.74 -15.59
N VAL A 14 -0.45 12.27 -14.86
CA VAL A 14 -0.60 12.58 -13.42
C VAL A 14 0.56 11.99 -12.61
N ALA A 15 1.03 10.80 -12.96
CA ALA A 15 2.15 10.15 -12.27
C ALA A 15 3.51 10.85 -12.49
N ASP A 16 3.72 11.53 -13.62
CA ASP A 16 4.98 12.25 -13.89
C ASP A 16 5.01 13.67 -13.32
N LYS A 17 3.86 14.34 -13.22
CA LYS A 17 3.79 15.73 -12.72
C LYS A 17 3.66 15.85 -11.20
N CYS A 18 3.39 14.75 -10.49
CA CYS A 18 3.12 14.77 -9.05
C CYS A 18 4.21 14.05 -8.22
N ARG A 19 5.50 14.19 -8.57
CA ARG A 19 6.59 13.55 -7.80
C ARG A 19 6.61 13.97 -6.32
N ASN A 20 6.18 15.20 -6.01
CA ASN A 20 6.11 15.73 -4.66
C ASN A 20 4.86 15.27 -3.87
N LEU A 21 4.10 14.30 -4.37
CA LEU A 21 2.90 13.82 -3.70
C LEU A 21 3.27 13.10 -2.40
N LYS A 22 2.97 13.73 -1.26
CA LYS A 22 3.30 13.19 0.07
C LYS A 22 2.25 12.26 0.65
N LYS A 23 0.98 12.42 0.24
CA LYS A 23 -0.16 11.66 0.76
C LYS A 23 -1.07 11.22 -0.39
N LEU A 24 -1.45 9.94 -0.40
CA LEU A 24 -2.34 9.36 -1.40
C LEU A 24 -3.37 8.46 -0.72
N SER A 25 -4.65 8.63 -1.07
CA SER A 25 -5.72 7.72 -0.69
C SER A 25 -6.36 7.14 -1.94
N LEU A 26 -6.54 5.82 -1.95
CA LEU A 26 -7.27 5.07 -2.98
C LEU A 26 -8.32 4.17 -2.35
N GLU A 27 -8.80 4.52 -1.16
CA GLU A 27 -9.74 3.71 -0.37
C GLU A 27 -10.92 3.18 -1.19
N SER A 28 -11.31 1.93 -0.91
CA SER A 28 -12.42 1.22 -1.56
C SER A 28 -12.28 1.06 -3.09
N CYS A 29 -11.06 1.12 -3.64
CA CYS A 29 -10.82 0.93 -5.07
C CYS A 29 -10.35 -0.51 -5.41
N SER A 30 -10.60 -0.93 -6.66
CA SER A 30 -9.94 -2.10 -7.24
C SER A 30 -8.59 -1.68 -7.81
N ILE A 31 -7.49 -2.15 -7.21
CA ILE A 31 -6.14 -1.68 -7.49
C ILE A 31 -5.32 -2.81 -8.14
N PRO A 32 -5.33 -2.94 -9.48
CA PRO A 32 -4.52 -3.94 -10.15
C PRO A 32 -3.03 -3.57 -10.08
N LEU A 33 -2.16 -4.56 -10.33
CA LEU A 33 -0.70 -4.41 -10.23
C LEU A 33 -0.13 -3.21 -11.01
N GLY A 34 -0.73 -2.87 -12.15
CA GLY A 34 -0.33 -1.70 -12.93
C GLY A 34 -0.44 -0.37 -12.18
N ILE A 35 -1.44 -0.22 -11.30
CA ILE A 35 -1.62 0.97 -10.47
C ILE A 35 -0.62 0.98 -9.32
N LEU A 36 -0.37 -0.15 -8.66
CA LEU A 36 0.66 -0.26 -7.60
C LEU A 36 2.06 0.12 -8.13
N ARG A 37 2.38 -0.28 -9.37
CA ARG A 37 3.62 0.14 -10.06
C ARG A 37 3.64 1.62 -10.45
N ALA A 38 2.48 2.24 -10.67
CA ALA A 38 2.42 3.67 -10.93
C ALA A 38 2.68 4.47 -9.64
N ILE A 39 2.19 3.98 -8.50
CA ILE A 39 2.40 4.58 -7.18
C ILE A 39 3.89 4.59 -6.81
N SER A 40 4.66 3.56 -7.19
CA SER A 40 6.10 3.49 -6.92
C SER A 40 6.94 4.59 -7.59
N ARG A 41 6.33 5.53 -8.30
CA ARG A 41 6.98 6.69 -8.89
C ARG A 41 6.95 7.93 -7.99
N PHE A 42 6.22 7.86 -6.87
CA PHE A 42 6.11 8.94 -5.88
C PHE A 42 7.12 8.71 -4.75
N ASP A 43 8.35 9.13 -4.96
CA ASP A 43 9.48 8.97 -4.03
C ASP A 43 9.30 9.79 -2.73
N GLU A 44 8.57 10.89 -2.78
CA GLU A 44 8.21 11.71 -1.62
C GLU A 44 6.95 11.22 -0.86
N LEU A 45 6.36 10.09 -1.27
CA LEU A 45 5.15 9.57 -0.63
C LEU A 45 5.45 9.07 0.79
N SER A 46 4.73 9.64 1.76
CA SER A 46 4.87 9.36 3.19
C SER A 46 3.63 8.69 3.79
N VAL A 47 2.44 8.97 3.25
CA VAL A 47 1.17 8.40 3.72
C VAL A 47 0.44 7.76 2.56
N LEU A 48 0.10 6.47 2.71
CA LEU A 48 -0.65 5.72 1.71
C LEU A 48 -1.85 5.03 2.36
N ASN A 49 -3.06 5.38 1.91
CA ASN A 49 -4.30 4.75 2.33
C ASN A 49 -4.84 3.82 1.23
N LEU A 50 -4.88 2.52 1.53
CA LEU A 50 -5.40 1.44 0.70
C LEU A 50 -6.52 0.66 1.43
N CYS A 51 -7.17 1.28 2.41
CA CYS A 51 -8.29 0.67 3.14
C CYS A 51 -9.38 0.16 2.18
N MET A 52 -9.94 -1.02 2.46
CA MET A 52 -11.01 -1.67 1.65
C MET A 52 -10.65 -1.91 0.17
N CYS A 53 -9.40 -1.74 -0.22
CA CYS A 53 -8.97 -1.98 -1.60
C CYS A 53 -8.90 -3.47 -1.93
N ARG A 54 -9.23 -3.79 -3.18
CA ARG A 54 -9.17 -5.15 -3.73
C ARG A 54 -7.97 -5.31 -4.69
N GLN A 55 -7.56 -6.56 -4.90
CA GLN A 55 -6.45 -6.96 -5.80
C GLN A 55 -5.04 -6.50 -5.37
N ILE A 56 -4.90 -6.05 -4.12
CA ILE A 56 -3.58 -5.81 -3.52
C ILE A 56 -2.89 -7.15 -3.32
N ASN A 57 -1.63 -7.24 -3.74
CA ASN A 57 -0.83 -8.44 -3.60
C ASN A 57 0.62 -8.10 -3.24
N LYS A 58 1.34 -9.12 -2.74
CA LYS A 58 2.73 -9.02 -2.32
C LYS A 58 3.66 -8.44 -3.39
N ARG A 59 3.45 -8.75 -4.67
CA ARG A 59 4.30 -8.22 -5.78
C ARG A 59 4.13 -6.72 -5.93
N GLY A 60 2.89 -6.23 -5.89
CA GLY A 60 2.60 -4.81 -6.00
C GLY A 60 3.06 -4.00 -4.78
N LEU A 61 2.90 -4.56 -3.57
CA LEU A 61 3.43 -3.94 -2.35
C LEU A 61 4.96 -3.82 -2.38
N ARG A 62 5.68 -4.83 -2.90
CA ARG A 62 7.12 -4.73 -3.14
C ARG A 62 7.47 -3.65 -4.17
N SER A 63 6.69 -3.53 -5.25
CA SER A 63 6.91 -2.45 -6.22
C SER A 63 6.80 -1.08 -5.56
N ILE A 64 5.76 -0.85 -4.75
CA ILE A 64 5.62 0.39 -3.99
C ILE A 64 6.81 0.59 -3.07
N ALA A 65 7.16 -0.42 -2.28
CA ALA A 65 8.27 -0.33 -1.34
C ALA A 65 9.59 0.05 -2.01
N LEU A 66 9.91 -0.52 -3.18
CA LEU A 66 11.13 -0.19 -3.92
C LEU A 66 11.22 1.30 -4.32
N GLY A 67 10.09 1.93 -4.65
CA GLY A 67 10.05 3.31 -5.11
C GLY A 67 9.68 4.36 -4.04
N CYS A 68 8.91 3.97 -3.03
CA CYS A 68 8.36 4.84 -1.99
C CYS A 68 9.01 4.53 -0.63
N GLN A 69 10.31 4.81 -0.51
CA GLN A 69 11.09 4.51 0.70
C GLN A 69 10.78 5.44 1.88
N ARG A 70 10.01 6.51 1.66
CA ARG A 70 9.66 7.52 2.66
C ARG A 70 8.32 7.27 3.37
N ILE A 71 7.65 6.14 3.09
CA ILE A 71 6.36 5.81 3.70
C ILE A 71 6.55 5.62 5.20
N THR A 72 5.82 6.41 5.97
CA THR A 72 5.74 6.37 7.43
C THR A 72 4.39 5.86 7.91
N GLU A 73 3.33 6.03 7.11
CA GLU A 73 1.97 5.59 7.43
C GLU A 73 1.36 4.80 6.27
N LEU A 74 0.96 3.55 6.55
CA LEU A 74 0.31 2.66 5.59
C LEU A 74 -0.98 2.10 6.18
N ASN A 75 -2.10 2.33 5.49
CA ASN A 75 -3.38 1.75 5.84
C ASN A 75 -3.77 0.65 4.86
N LEU A 76 -3.85 -0.59 5.36
CA LEU A 76 -4.26 -1.81 4.66
C LEU A 76 -5.48 -2.45 5.35
N GLY A 77 -6.27 -1.67 6.11
CA GLY A 77 -7.45 -2.18 6.78
C GLY A 77 -8.47 -2.74 5.78
N TRP A 78 -9.18 -3.79 6.17
CA TRP A 78 -10.22 -4.44 5.37
C TRP A 78 -9.73 -4.92 4.00
N THR A 79 -8.47 -5.35 3.93
CA THR A 79 -7.87 -5.94 2.72
C THR A 79 -7.54 -7.42 2.96
N ASN A 80 -7.45 -8.19 1.89
CA ASN A 80 -7.18 -9.64 1.97
C ASN A 80 -5.66 -9.93 2.10
N MET A 81 -5.07 -9.53 3.23
CA MET A 81 -3.63 -9.64 3.48
C MET A 81 -3.26 -10.95 4.17
N THR A 82 -2.30 -11.69 3.62
CA THR A 82 -1.73 -12.87 4.28
C THR A 82 -0.60 -12.51 5.26
N PRO A 83 -0.26 -13.37 6.22
CA PRO A 83 0.87 -13.14 7.11
C PRO A 83 2.20 -12.90 6.38
N GLU A 84 2.47 -13.63 5.31
CA GLU A 84 3.69 -13.44 4.50
C GLU A 84 3.70 -12.11 3.77
N SER A 85 2.52 -11.62 3.39
CA SER A 85 2.34 -10.33 2.74
C SER A 85 2.65 -9.19 3.72
N ILE A 86 2.22 -9.32 4.98
CA ILE A 86 2.53 -8.34 6.04
C ILE A 86 3.99 -8.39 6.44
N ALA A 87 4.56 -9.58 6.64
CA ALA A 87 5.99 -9.72 6.89
C ALA A 87 6.83 -9.07 5.77
N THR A 88 6.34 -9.12 4.53
CA THR A 88 6.95 -8.41 3.41
C THR A 88 6.79 -6.90 3.55
N VAL A 89 5.60 -6.37 3.87
CA VAL A 89 5.36 -4.94 4.12
C VAL A 89 6.32 -4.42 5.18
N VAL A 90 6.33 -5.03 6.35
CA VAL A 90 7.15 -4.63 7.49
C VAL A 90 8.65 -4.61 7.15
N LYS A 91 9.14 -5.60 6.37
CA LYS A 91 10.54 -5.63 5.94
C LYS A 91 10.89 -4.66 4.82
N SER A 92 9.91 -4.20 4.04
CA SER A 92 10.16 -3.43 2.82
C SER A 92 10.00 -1.92 3.01
N PHE A 93 9.39 -1.47 4.11
CA PHE A 93 9.22 -0.04 4.43
C PHE A 93 10.04 0.34 5.67
N PRO A 94 11.30 0.80 5.50
CA PRO A 94 12.23 0.98 6.62
C PRO A 94 11.85 2.12 7.58
N LEU A 95 11.00 3.06 7.14
CA LEU A 95 10.55 4.21 7.94
C LEU A 95 9.11 4.06 8.44
N LEU A 96 8.51 2.88 8.29
CA LEU A 96 7.10 2.65 8.62
C LEU A 96 6.89 2.67 10.14
N ILE A 97 6.18 3.69 10.61
CA ILE A 97 5.86 3.87 12.04
C ILE A 97 4.39 3.61 12.37
N LYS A 98 3.48 3.70 11.37
CA LYS A 98 2.05 3.39 11.55
C LYS A 98 1.57 2.41 10.49
N LEU A 99 1.06 1.27 10.95
CA LEU A 99 0.45 0.25 10.10
C LEU A 99 -0.96 -0.05 10.60
N ASN A 100 -1.96 0.17 9.75
CA ASN A 100 -3.34 -0.21 10.03
C ASN A 100 -3.72 -1.47 9.26
N LEU A 101 -4.13 -2.50 9.99
CA LEU A 101 -4.58 -3.81 9.50
C LEU A 101 -5.94 -4.20 10.12
N SER A 102 -6.74 -3.20 10.50
CA SER A 102 -8.09 -3.41 11.05
C SER A 102 -8.94 -4.23 10.08
N GLY A 103 -9.79 -5.13 10.58
CA GLY A 103 -10.63 -5.99 9.73
C GLY A 103 -9.88 -7.08 8.95
N CYS A 104 -8.56 -7.24 9.11
CA CYS A 104 -7.79 -8.33 8.48
C CYS A 104 -7.70 -9.60 9.37
N ARG A 105 -8.53 -9.76 10.40
CA ARG A 105 -8.33 -10.83 11.41
C ARG A 105 -8.48 -12.25 10.87
N GLU A 106 -9.42 -12.48 9.96
CA GLU A 106 -9.64 -13.82 9.40
C GLU A 106 -8.41 -14.37 8.68
N THR A 107 -7.65 -13.49 8.00
CA THR A 107 -6.44 -13.87 7.29
C THR A 107 -5.20 -13.91 8.17
N LEU A 108 -5.24 -13.30 9.36
CA LEU A 108 -4.05 -13.07 10.19
C LEU A 108 -3.93 -13.92 11.44
N ARG A 109 -5.01 -14.54 11.95
CA ARG A 109 -5.02 -15.43 13.14
C ARG A 109 -3.98 -15.01 14.20
N ASP A 110 -3.24 -15.95 14.81
CA ASP A 110 -2.18 -15.66 15.80
C ASP A 110 -0.90 -15.04 15.19
N GLU A 111 -0.78 -14.96 13.87
CA GLU A 111 0.41 -14.45 13.19
C GLU A 111 0.48 -12.92 13.16
N GLY A 112 -0.66 -12.22 13.28
CA GLY A 112 -0.71 -10.76 13.38
C GLY A 112 0.13 -10.20 14.54
N LYS A 113 0.34 -10.99 15.60
CA LYS A 113 1.22 -10.63 16.74
C LYS A 113 2.69 -10.53 16.34
N LYS A 114 3.17 -11.31 15.36
CA LYS A 114 4.57 -11.26 14.89
C LYS A 114 4.90 -9.94 14.18
N ALA A 115 3.91 -9.31 13.54
CA ALA A 115 4.08 -7.98 12.95
C ALA A 115 4.36 -6.91 14.02
N GLY A 116 3.88 -7.10 15.24
CA GLY A 116 4.13 -6.22 16.39
C GLY A 116 5.52 -6.37 17.02
N SER A 117 6.29 -7.41 16.68
CA SER A 117 7.69 -7.54 17.13
C SER A 117 8.68 -6.70 16.29
N CYS A 118 8.20 -5.91 15.34
CA CYS A 118 9.06 -5.01 14.58
C CYS A 118 9.42 -3.78 15.42
N SER A 119 10.70 -3.62 15.76
CA SER A 119 11.21 -2.59 16.69
C SER A 119 10.87 -1.15 16.30
N GLU A 120 10.67 -0.89 15.01
CA GLU A 120 10.42 0.45 14.47
C GLU A 120 8.93 0.84 14.42
N LEU A 121 8.02 -0.12 14.61
CA LEU A 121 6.59 0.13 14.45
C LEU A 121 5.98 0.71 15.73
N LEU A 122 5.77 2.03 15.75
CA LEU A 122 5.20 2.74 16.90
C LEU A 122 3.71 2.48 17.12
N SER A 123 2.97 2.16 16.05
CA SER A 123 1.54 1.91 16.12
C SER A 123 1.11 0.82 15.14
N LEU A 124 0.55 -0.26 15.71
CA LEU A 124 -0.11 -1.33 14.98
C LEU A 124 -1.60 -1.38 15.37
N ASN A 125 -2.49 -1.19 14.40
CA ASN A 125 -3.93 -1.30 14.63
C ASN A 125 -4.50 -2.61 14.03
N LEU A 126 -5.08 -3.45 14.89
CA LEU A 126 -5.74 -4.73 14.55
C LEU A 126 -7.21 -4.77 15.02
N LYS A 127 -7.84 -3.60 15.20
CA LYS A 127 -9.24 -3.51 15.62
C LYS A 127 -10.17 -4.17 14.59
N ASP A 128 -11.29 -4.68 15.09
CA ASP A 128 -12.37 -5.20 14.23
C ASP A 128 -13.08 -4.06 13.52
#